data_AF-A0A939YBT0-F1
#
_entry.id   AF-A0A939YBT0-F1
#
_cell.length_a   1.000
_cell.length_b   1.000
_cell.length_c   1.000
_cell.angle_alpha   90.00
_cell.angle_beta   90.00
_cell.angle_gamma   90.00
#
_symmetry.space_group_name_H-M   'P 1'
#
loop_
_entity.id
_entity.type
_entity.pdbx_description
1 polymer ?
#
loop_
_entity_poly.entity_id
_entity_poly.type
_entity_poly.pdbx_seq_one_letter_code
_entity_poly.pdbx_strand_id
1 'polypeptide(L)'
;MKKRFVSALLCVLLALTAVAAASCGRTQSDPPSDDPAASADPASSLPESGEETQSEELSAEEKSPDSSAQDVSEPPEATPDEYFTFTLLEDGTYEIAADKTKTMPELLVLPSEHEGKPVTRIAAEAFTRISDFVTLVIPDSVVSIGERAFYYCSTPAFWEFDRPTFPRDYENMKGLVSVTMTDSVAEIGKSAFSSCYFLKEIRLSESITEIADGTFRQCEALRSVAVPESVVRIGACAFYQTALTELTLGANIAEIGNSAFCFCRELESVVIGGPLVSIDANAFCYCASLKEISLPNTVVSIGDEAFSGCTSLESASLGESVTAIPNKLFYGCRALQSVEFGGSPVSVGAEAFYSCASLKEISLPNSVTTLGNAAFSYCSALESASLGEGITVVPKASFYFCTSLKSVSISKSASAIKESAFERCSALESVELPLCLKEIGTRAFADCKKLSGAVIPEGTELIGNSAFWGCDSLTHIEIPDSVTTLGNYAFASSGIVTASVGSGVLYIPQSLFKDCLSLTQVEIANRSISIGHGAFWGCSSLISVNIPETVTVIGEDAFRGCAALESLTLPKNLKEIFPYAFAECDKLAVLTFSGTKARWDSIYRHAKWGFDSSLDTVRCSDGDIEVKTNR
;
A
#
# COMPACT_ATOMS: atom_id res chain seq x y z
N MET A 1 21.44 22.40 -4.97
CA MET A 1 20.05 21.93 -5.13
C MET A 1 19.81 20.45 -4.79
N LYS A 2 20.80 19.69 -4.28
CA LYS A 2 20.65 18.27 -3.89
C LYS A 2 20.28 18.00 -2.40
N LYS A 3 20.13 19.03 -1.55
CA LYS A 3 19.82 18.88 -0.10
C LYS A 3 18.36 19.23 0.29
N ARG A 4 17.54 19.71 -0.64
CA ARG A 4 16.13 20.08 -0.37
C ARG A 4 15.09 19.06 -0.85
N PHE A 5 15.51 18.00 -1.55
CA PHE A 5 14.61 16.94 -2.03
C PHE A 5 14.46 15.75 -1.06
N VAL A 6 15.42 15.54 -0.14
CA VAL A 6 15.34 14.47 0.89
C VAL A 6 14.39 14.84 2.04
N SER A 7 14.20 16.14 2.31
CA SER A 7 13.33 16.63 3.38
C SER A 7 11.83 16.52 3.04
N ALA A 8 11.45 16.58 1.75
CA ALA A 8 10.04 16.49 1.34
C ALA A 8 9.51 15.04 1.36
N LEU A 9 10.35 14.04 1.09
CA LEU A 9 9.98 12.61 1.14
C LEU A 9 9.91 12.09 2.59
N LEU A 10 10.73 12.63 3.49
CA LEU A 10 10.71 12.31 4.92
C LEU A 10 9.48 12.92 5.63
N CYS A 11 9.04 14.12 5.22
CA CYS A 11 7.82 14.74 5.75
C CYS A 11 6.51 14.01 5.38
N VAL A 12 6.47 13.31 4.23
CA VAL A 12 5.27 12.52 3.84
C VAL A 12 5.20 11.18 4.59
N LEU A 13 6.35 10.56 4.90
CA LEU A 13 6.42 9.38 5.80
C LEU A 13 6.11 9.75 7.26
N LEU A 14 6.50 10.95 7.72
CA LEU A 14 6.17 11.46 9.05
C LEU A 14 4.70 11.89 9.20
N ALA A 15 4.05 12.34 8.12
CA ALA A 15 2.61 12.63 8.13
C ALA A 15 1.76 11.37 8.38
N LEU A 16 2.20 10.20 7.91
CA LEU A 16 1.54 8.91 8.20
C LEU A 16 1.71 8.47 9.67
N THR A 17 2.82 8.79 10.32
CA THR A 17 3.00 8.52 11.77
C THR A 17 2.15 9.40 12.67
N ALA A 18 1.78 10.62 12.24
CA ALA A 18 0.88 11.49 12.98
C ALA A 18 -0.61 11.15 12.76
N VAL A 19 -0.98 10.62 11.59
CA VAL A 19 -2.37 10.24 11.28
C VAL A 19 -2.78 8.94 11.99
N ALA A 20 -1.87 7.99 12.22
CA ALA A 20 -2.15 6.80 13.03
C ALA A 20 -2.34 7.11 14.54
N ALA A 21 -1.75 8.20 15.04
CA ALA A 21 -1.99 8.68 16.42
C ALA A 21 -3.31 9.46 16.57
N ALA A 22 -3.92 9.90 15.46
CA ALA A 22 -5.11 10.76 15.45
C ALA A 22 -6.40 10.05 15.00
N SER A 23 -6.37 8.79 14.60
CA SER A 23 -7.56 8.05 14.13
C SER A 23 -8.46 7.48 15.25
N CYS A 24 -8.13 7.74 16.52
CA CYS A 24 -9.07 7.57 17.63
C CYS A 24 -10.09 8.73 17.66
N GLY A 25 -10.81 8.99 16.55
CA GLY A 25 -11.90 9.96 16.48
C GLY A 25 -12.22 10.57 15.10
N ARG A 26 -13.27 10.04 14.45
CA ARG A 26 -14.16 10.66 13.41
C ARG A 26 -13.78 10.59 11.91
N THR A 27 -14.87 10.72 11.14
CA THR A 27 -15.22 10.29 9.76
C THR A 27 -14.95 11.29 8.62
N GLN A 28 -14.63 10.75 7.44
CA GLN A 28 -14.83 11.22 6.04
C GLN A 28 -14.28 12.59 5.55
N SER A 29 -13.46 12.58 4.48
CA SER A 29 -13.74 13.09 3.10
C SER A 29 -12.45 13.43 2.29
N ASP A 30 -12.42 13.04 1.01
CA ASP A 30 -11.36 13.26 -0.03
C ASP A 30 -11.33 14.72 -0.60
N PRO A 31 -10.55 15.05 -1.68
CA PRO A 31 -9.08 15.18 -1.85
C PRO A 31 -8.70 16.60 -2.39
N PRO A 32 -7.45 16.93 -2.87
CA PRO A 32 -7.14 16.79 -4.32
C PRO A 32 -5.65 16.69 -4.82
N SER A 33 -5.50 16.13 -6.04
CA SER A 33 -4.71 16.53 -7.25
C SER A 33 -3.15 16.64 -7.35
N ASP A 34 -2.64 15.90 -8.35
CA ASP A 34 -1.67 16.22 -9.45
C ASP A 34 -0.13 16.27 -9.25
N ASP A 35 0.54 15.20 -9.75
CA ASP A 35 1.64 15.05 -10.75
C ASP A 35 2.57 16.23 -11.19
N PRO A 36 3.71 15.99 -11.93
CA PRO A 36 4.52 14.77 -12.14
C PRO A 36 6.08 14.96 -12.16
N ALA A 37 6.78 13.84 -12.38
CA ALA A 37 8.06 13.64 -13.11
C ALA A 37 9.43 13.78 -12.40
N ALA A 38 10.19 12.67 -12.31
CA ALA A 38 11.29 12.32 -13.24
C ALA A 38 12.21 11.20 -12.70
N SER A 39 12.61 10.33 -13.64
CA SER A 39 13.42 9.10 -13.61
C SER A 39 14.85 9.18 -13.05
N ALA A 40 15.34 8.09 -12.44
CA ALA A 40 16.47 7.26 -12.93
C ALA A 40 17.05 6.35 -11.82
N ASP A 41 17.24 5.07 -12.16
CA ASP A 41 18.06 4.03 -11.50
C ASP A 41 19.21 3.63 -12.46
N PRO A 42 20.17 2.77 -12.09
CA PRO A 42 20.86 2.58 -10.81
C PRO A 42 22.40 2.49 -11.01
N ALA A 43 23.19 2.46 -9.92
CA ALA A 43 24.57 1.93 -10.00
C ALA A 43 25.07 1.40 -8.65
N SER A 44 25.50 0.14 -8.70
CA SER A 44 26.26 -0.62 -7.72
C SER A 44 27.69 -0.09 -7.55
N SER A 45 28.28 -0.27 -6.37
CA SER A 45 29.66 -0.77 -6.17
C SER A 45 30.10 -0.64 -4.69
N LEU A 46 30.68 -1.73 -4.19
CA LEU A 46 31.57 -1.82 -3.02
C LEU A 46 32.81 -0.91 -3.24
N PRO A 47 33.58 -0.60 -2.18
CA PRO A 47 34.76 -1.45 -1.94
C PRO A 47 35.15 -1.66 -0.45
N GLU A 48 35.95 -2.71 -0.28
CA GLU A 48 36.79 -3.05 0.88
C GLU A 48 37.94 -2.05 1.10
N SER A 49 38.38 -1.92 2.37
CA SER A 49 39.76 -1.77 2.86
C SER A 49 39.65 -1.61 4.40
N GLY A 50 40.42 -2.25 5.28
CA GLY A 50 41.81 -2.70 5.20
C GLY A 50 42.66 -1.81 6.12
N GLU A 51 43.49 -2.43 6.98
CA GLU A 51 44.42 -1.88 8.00
C GLU A 51 43.84 -1.85 9.44
N GLU A 52 44.16 -2.81 10.32
CA GLU A 52 45.42 -3.05 11.05
C GLU A 52 45.99 -1.81 11.76
N THR A 53 45.99 -1.80 13.10
CA THR A 53 47.20 -2.06 13.91
C THR A 53 46.98 -1.84 15.42
N GLN A 54 47.57 -2.78 16.17
CA GLN A 54 48.28 -2.61 17.45
C GLN A 54 47.49 -2.42 18.76
N SER A 55 47.28 -3.59 19.37
CA SER A 55 47.58 -3.94 20.76
C SER A 55 48.67 -3.11 21.48
N GLU A 56 48.36 -2.65 22.69
CA GLU A 56 49.32 -2.55 23.79
C GLU A 56 48.73 -3.26 25.02
N GLU A 57 49.40 -4.33 25.42
CA GLU A 57 49.30 -4.96 26.72
C GLU A 57 49.86 -4.03 27.79
N LEU A 58 49.23 -3.96 28.97
CA LEU A 58 49.93 -3.68 30.22
C LEU A 58 49.29 -4.49 31.35
N SER A 59 50.11 -5.41 31.84
CA SER A 59 50.01 -6.32 32.98
C SER A 59 49.78 -5.64 34.33
N ALA A 60 49.14 -6.36 35.26
CA ALA A 60 49.63 -6.64 36.64
C ALA A 60 48.51 -7.33 37.44
N GLU A 61 48.65 -8.63 37.73
CA GLU A 61 49.05 -9.22 39.02
C GLU A 61 47.87 -9.55 39.96
N GLU A 62 47.64 -10.85 40.09
CA GLU A 62 46.87 -11.47 41.17
C GLU A 62 47.62 -11.33 42.51
N LYS A 63 46.89 -10.94 43.56
CA LYS A 63 47.22 -11.28 44.96
C LYS A 63 45.95 -11.44 45.76
N SER A 64 45.77 -12.64 46.30
CA SER A 64 44.77 -13.00 47.31
C SER A 64 45.39 -12.91 48.73
N PRO A 65 44.67 -13.21 49.82
CA PRO A 65 44.07 -12.20 50.69
C PRO A 65 44.65 -12.21 52.12
N ASP A 66 44.54 -11.12 52.88
CA ASP A 66 44.51 -11.23 54.34
C ASP A 66 43.74 -10.08 55.03
N SER A 67 43.14 -10.52 56.13
CA SER A 67 42.27 -9.94 57.13
C SER A 67 42.56 -8.51 57.62
N SER A 68 41.46 -7.75 57.74
CA SER A 68 41.17 -6.97 58.94
C SER A 68 39.70 -6.56 58.93
N ALA A 69 38.94 -7.05 59.90
CA ALA A 69 37.59 -6.60 60.20
C ALA A 69 37.62 -5.11 60.56
N GLN A 70 36.90 -4.29 59.79
CA GLN A 70 36.44 -2.99 60.23
C GLN A 70 34.95 -2.90 59.91
N ASP A 71 34.20 -2.98 61.00
CA ASP A 71 32.87 -2.47 61.26
C ASP A 71 32.46 -1.34 60.29
N VAL A 72 31.69 -1.69 59.26
CA VAL A 72 30.95 -0.74 58.43
C VAL A 72 29.53 -0.78 58.97
N SER A 73 29.20 0.21 59.79
CA SER A 73 27.83 0.50 60.20
C SER A 73 26.92 0.53 58.98
N GLU A 74 25.89 -0.33 58.99
CA GLU A 74 24.78 -0.30 58.05
C GLU A 74 24.26 1.14 57.87
N PRO A 75 23.94 1.58 56.64
CA PRO A 75 23.22 2.83 56.47
C PRO A 75 21.87 2.72 57.20
N PRO A 76 21.37 3.80 57.83
CA PRO A 76 20.17 3.72 58.64
C PRO A 76 19.01 3.22 57.77
N GLU A 77 18.38 2.12 58.18
CA GLU A 77 17.10 1.67 57.62
C GLU A 77 16.10 2.82 57.75
N ALA A 78 15.88 3.54 56.65
CA ALA A 78 14.74 4.44 56.53
C ALA A 78 13.48 3.57 56.62
N THR A 79 12.60 3.87 57.56
CA THR A 79 11.32 3.17 57.69
C THR A 79 10.54 3.30 56.38
N PRO A 80 9.98 2.21 55.82
CA PRO A 80 9.25 2.23 54.54
C PRO A 80 8.16 3.30 54.45
N ASP A 81 7.57 3.71 55.57
CA ASP A 81 6.45 4.66 55.65
C ASP A 81 6.78 6.11 55.24
N GLU A 82 8.04 6.50 54.98
CA GLU A 82 8.37 7.90 54.63
C GLU A 82 8.08 8.27 53.15
N TYR A 83 8.04 7.29 52.24
CA TYR A 83 7.94 7.54 50.79
C TYR A 83 6.52 7.38 50.24
N PHE A 84 5.59 6.89 51.05
CA PHE A 84 4.30 6.41 50.57
C PHE A 84 3.13 7.07 51.30
N THR A 85 2.00 7.08 50.62
CA THR A 85 0.69 7.38 51.17
C THR A 85 -0.15 6.11 51.12
N PHE A 86 -0.91 5.85 52.19
CA PHE A 86 -1.74 4.66 52.32
C PHE A 86 -3.21 5.04 52.47
N THR A 87 -4.07 4.34 51.73
CA THR A 87 -5.54 4.51 51.80
C THR A 87 -6.17 3.20 52.28
N LEU A 88 -6.89 3.24 53.40
CA LEU A 88 -7.60 2.07 53.94
C LEU A 88 -8.83 1.76 53.08
N LEU A 89 -8.92 0.52 52.58
CA LEU A 89 -10.02 0.02 51.77
C LEU A 89 -11.15 -0.56 52.64
N GLU A 90 -12.33 -0.71 52.06
CA GLU A 90 -13.51 -1.26 52.74
C GLU A 90 -13.32 -2.72 53.20
N ASP A 91 -12.48 -3.48 52.51
CA ASP A 91 -12.12 -4.86 52.85
C ASP A 91 -11.11 -4.96 54.01
N GLY A 92 -10.69 -3.83 54.58
CA GLY A 92 -9.75 -3.76 55.69
C GLY A 92 -8.27 -3.86 55.29
N THR A 93 -7.96 -3.81 54.00
CA THR A 93 -6.59 -3.80 53.46
C THR A 93 -6.16 -2.41 52.98
N TYR A 94 -4.89 -2.22 52.63
CA TYR A 94 -4.36 -0.92 52.20
C TYR A 94 -4.06 -0.85 50.70
N GLU A 95 -4.33 0.32 50.12
CA GLU A 95 -3.86 0.75 48.81
C GLU A 95 -2.69 1.75 48.98
N ILE A 96 -1.62 1.58 48.19
CA ILE A 96 -0.38 2.38 48.27
C ILE A 96 -0.19 3.32 47.07
N ALA A 97 0.32 4.53 47.32
CA ALA A 97 0.77 5.48 46.32
C ALA A 97 2.04 6.23 46.76
N ALA A 98 2.81 6.78 45.82
CA ALA A 98 3.97 7.61 46.14
C ALA A 98 3.58 8.93 46.81
N ASP A 99 4.36 9.36 47.80
CA ASP A 99 4.42 10.77 48.16
C ASP A 99 5.25 11.52 47.10
N LYS A 100 4.55 12.23 46.20
CA LYS A 100 5.17 12.99 45.10
C LYS A 100 6.00 14.19 45.55
N THR A 101 6.03 14.50 46.85
CA THR A 101 6.90 15.54 47.42
C THR A 101 8.28 15.01 47.82
N LYS A 102 8.45 13.68 47.84
CA LYS A 102 9.69 13.01 48.26
C LYS A 102 10.47 12.52 47.04
N THR A 103 11.79 12.52 47.16
CA THR A 103 12.69 11.86 46.21
C THR A 103 12.75 10.37 46.52
N MET A 104 12.46 9.52 45.56
CA MET A 104 12.45 8.07 45.77
C MET A 104 13.88 7.48 45.80
N PRO A 105 14.11 6.40 46.55
CA PRO A 105 15.35 5.65 46.48
C PRO A 105 15.50 4.95 45.11
N GLU A 106 16.75 4.64 44.72
CA GLU A 106 17.01 3.93 43.44
C GLU A 106 16.44 2.50 43.43
N LEU A 107 16.51 1.80 44.57
CA LEU A 107 15.81 0.54 44.82
C LEU A 107 14.53 0.83 45.61
N LEU A 108 13.39 0.65 44.96
CA LEU A 108 12.07 0.87 45.55
C LEU A 108 11.42 -0.48 45.88
N VAL A 109 11.39 -0.83 47.17
CA VAL A 109 10.69 -2.01 47.70
C VAL A 109 9.37 -1.57 48.31
N LEU A 110 8.25 -2.03 47.79
CA LEU A 110 6.95 -1.70 48.37
C LEU A 110 6.72 -2.55 49.64
N PRO A 111 6.19 -1.95 50.73
CA PRO A 111 5.91 -2.69 51.97
C PRO A 111 4.75 -3.66 51.77
N SER A 112 4.85 -4.85 52.38
CA SER A 112 3.79 -5.86 52.34
C SER A 112 2.64 -5.59 53.30
N GLU A 113 2.88 -4.78 54.33
CA GLU A 113 1.91 -4.40 55.36
C GLU A 113 2.11 -2.96 55.80
N HIS A 114 1.03 -2.34 56.27
CA HIS A 114 1.04 -1.03 56.92
C HIS A 114 0.08 -1.10 58.12
N GLU A 115 0.50 -0.63 59.30
CA GLU A 115 -0.26 -0.72 60.56
C GLU A 115 -0.81 -2.13 60.88
N GLY A 116 -0.04 -3.17 60.55
CA GLY A 116 -0.40 -4.58 60.79
C GLY A 116 -1.53 -5.11 59.90
N LYS A 117 -1.86 -4.40 58.81
CA LYS A 117 -2.79 -4.84 57.75
C LYS A 117 -2.07 -4.95 56.42
N PRO A 118 -2.44 -5.90 55.54
CA PRO A 118 -1.76 -6.11 54.28
C PRO A 118 -1.97 -4.93 53.31
N VAL A 119 -0.92 -4.60 52.57
CA VAL A 119 -0.98 -3.71 51.40
C VAL A 119 -1.27 -4.57 50.18
N THR A 120 -2.45 -4.41 49.59
CA THR A 120 -2.96 -5.32 48.56
C THR A 120 -3.08 -4.68 47.19
N ARG A 121 -3.06 -3.34 47.09
CA ARG A 121 -3.26 -2.63 45.82
C ARG A 121 -2.26 -1.50 45.65
N ILE A 122 -1.81 -1.29 44.41
CA ILE A 122 -1.14 -0.06 44.01
C ILE A 122 -2.17 0.85 43.36
N ALA A 123 -2.31 2.08 43.85
CA ALA A 123 -3.34 3.00 43.37
C ALA A 123 -3.18 3.36 41.88
N ALA A 124 -4.27 3.80 41.26
CA ALA A 124 -4.20 4.44 39.95
C ALA A 124 -3.29 5.68 40.01
N GLU A 125 -2.44 5.85 39.00
CA GLU A 125 -1.46 6.93 38.91
C GLU A 125 -0.49 7.07 40.10
N ALA A 126 -0.33 6.00 40.90
CA ALA A 126 0.42 5.98 42.16
C ALA A 126 1.84 6.56 42.05
N PHE A 127 2.57 6.21 41.00
CA PHE A 127 3.97 6.56 40.74
C PHE A 127 4.14 7.35 39.42
N THR A 128 3.06 7.86 38.85
CA THR A 128 3.08 8.58 37.57
C THR A 128 4.13 9.69 37.54
N ARG A 129 4.97 9.71 36.50
CA ARG A 129 6.03 10.71 36.24
C ARG A 129 7.13 10.77 37.31
N ILE A 130 7.35 9.69 38.05
CA ILE A 130 8.46 9.58 38.99
C ILE A 130 9.61 8.85 38.30
N SER A 131 10.76 9.52 38.14
CA SER A 131 11.92 8.98 37.44
C SER A 131 13.10 8.66 38.36
N ASP A 132 12.95 8.82 39.67
CA ASP A 132 14.07 8.72 40.63
C ASP A 132 14.54 7.28 40.86
N PHE A 133 13.61 6.31 40.77
CA PHE A 133 13.90 4.89 41.04
C PHE A 133 14.22 4.11 39.76
N VAL A 134 15.08 3.09 39.92
CA VAL A 134 15.61 2.25 38.85
C VAL A 134 15.07 0.84 38.93
N THR A 135 14.96 0.29 40.14
CA THR A 135 14.45 -1.07 40.38
C THR A 135 13.22 -1.02 41.27
N LEU A 136 12.15 -1.70 40.84
CA LEU A 136 10.92 -1.85 41.59
C LEU A 136 10.72 -3.31 42.04
N VAL A 137 10.45 -3.51 43.32
CA VAL A 137 10.07 -4.81 43.91
C VAL A 137 8.66 -4.72 44.49
N ILE A 138 7.73 -5.47 43.91
CA ILE A 138 6.34 -5.58 44.35
C ILE A 138 6.21 -6.85 45.22
N PRO A 139 5.73 -6.75 46.48
CA PRO A 139 5.64 -7.87 47.41
C PRO A 139 4.44 -8.78 47.14
N ASP A 140 4.51 -10.01 47.68
CA ASP A 140 3.47 -11.07 47.59
C ASP A 140 2.08 -10.67 48.11
N SER A 141 1.99 -9.61 48.92
CA SER A 141 0.70 -9.13 49.43
C SER A 141 -0.11 -8.37 48.38
N VAL A 142 0.55 -7.79 47.36
CA VAL A 142 -0.09 -7.01 46.31
C VAL A 142 -0.77 -7.95 45.31
N VAL A 143 -2.06 -7.70 45.08
CA VAL A 143 -2.90 -8.48 44.17
C VAL A 143 -3.32 -7.68 42.93
N SER A 144 -3.23 -6.35 42.95
CA SER A 144 -3.55 -5.53 41.78
C SER A 144 -2.71 -4.25 41.65
N ILE A 145 -2.44 -3.88 40.39
CA ILE A 145 -1.76 -2.64 40.01
C ILE A 145 -2.76 -1.74 39.28
N GLY A 146 -2.96 -0.51 39.76
CA GLY A 146 -3.92 0.43 39.19
C GLY A 146 -3.57 0.94 37.80
N GLU A 147 -4.58 1.51 37.13
CA GLU A 147 -4.42 2.19 35.85
C GLU A 147 -3.31 3.26 35.94
N ARG A 148 -2.41 3.27 34.97
CA ARG A 148 -1.32 4.25 34.86
C ARG A 148 -0.41 4.31 36.10
N ALA A 149 -0.40 3.27 36.95
CA ALA A 149 0.31 3.26 38.23
C ALA A 149 1.78 3.72 38.11
N PHE A 150 2.49 3.28 37.08
CA PHE A 150 3.89 3.64 36.79
C PHE A 150 4.02 4.39 35.45
N TYR A 151 3.00 5.16 35.05
CA TYR A 151 3.01 5.88 33.78
C TYR A 151 4.15 6.91 33.73
N TYR A 152 4.98 6.84 32.68
CA TYR A 152 6.06 7.80 32.44
C TYR A 152 7.12 7.80 33.56
N CYS A 153 7.46 6.63 34.13
CA CYS A 153 8.54 6.53 35.13
C CYS A 153 9.93 6.54 34.48
N SER A 154 10.24 7.61 33.77
CA SER A 154 11.52 7.84 33.09
C SER A 154 11.76 9.35 32.97
N THR A 155 13.01 9.79 33.04
CA THR A 155 13.32 11.21 32.80
C THR A 155 12.84 11.59 31.40
N PRO A 156 12.23 12.78 31.22
CA PRO A 156 11.76 13.21 29.90
C PRO A 156 12.95 13.28 28.93
N ALA A 157 12.99 12.36 27.98
CA ALA A 157 13.82 12.54 26.80
C ALA A 157 13.26 13.75 26.06
N PHE A 158 14.08 14.78 25.84
CA PHE A 158 13.72 15.88 24.93
C PHE A 158 13.43 15.27 23.54
N TRP A 159 12.17 15.33 23.12
CA TRP A 159 11.72 14.82 21.83
C TRP A 159 12.16 15.76 20.71
N GLU A 160 13.31 15.49 20.08
CA GLU A 160 13.57 15.95 18.72
C GLU A 160 13.31 14.78 17.75
N PHE A 161 12.24 14.92 16.96
CA PHE A 161 11.65 13.92 16.06
C PHE A 161 12.55 13.41 14.90
N ASP A 162 13.85 13.73 14.88
CA ASP A 162 14.68 13.64 13.66
C ASP A 162 16.02 12.88 13.84
N ARG A 163 16.15 11.99 14.83
CA ARG A 163 17.35 11.14 14.97
C ARG A 163 17.08 9.65 14.69
N PRO A 164 17.79 9.02 13.72
CA PRO A 164 17.65 7.60 13.39
C PRO A 164 18.39 6.66 14.37
N THR A 165 18.94 7.17 15.47
CA THR A 165 19.62 6.39 16.50
C THR A 165 19.36 7.00 17.87
N PHE A 166 19.07 6.14 18.86
CA PHE A 166 19.06 6.47 20.28
C PHE A 166 20.35 7.27 20.63
N PRO A 167 20.27 8.48 21.21
CA PRO A 167 21.45 9.24 21.59
C PRO A 167 22.30 8.42 22.60
N ARG A 168 23.61 8.29 22.39
CA ARG A 168 24.48 7.50 23.29
C ARG A 168 24.79 8.17 24.64
N ASP A 169 24.31 9.38 24.89
CA ASP A 169 24.61 10.14 26.12
C ASP A 169 23.52 9.90 27.20
N TYR A 170 23.46 8.68 27.74
CA TYR A 170 22.51 8.27 28.80
C TYR A 170 23.12 8.15 30.20
N GLU A 171 24.40 8.48 30.41
CA GLU A 171 25.09 8.25 31.68
C GLU A 171 24.44 8.95 32.90
N ASN A 172 23.52 9.91 32.69
CA ASN A 172 22.82 10.64 33.75
C ASN A 172 21.27 10.58 33.68
N MET A 173 20.67 9.75 32.83
CA MET A 173 19.19 9.62 32.79
C MET A 173 18.71 8.58 33.80
N LYS A 174 17.70 8.94 34.59
CA LYS A 174 17.09 8.06 35.61
C LYS A 174 15.71 7.58 35.15
N GLY A 175 15.31 6.41 35.62
CA GLY A 175 14.00 5.86 35.34
C GLY A 175 13.96 4.36 35.58
N LEU A 176 12.75 3.82 35.54
CA LEU A 176 12.49 2.42 35.82
C LEU A 176 13.15 1.53 34.76
N VAL A 177 14.07 0.66 35.20
CA VAL A 177 14.82 -0.29 34.36
C VAL A 177 14.35 -1.72 34.56
N SER A 178 14.01 -2.10 35.80
CA SER A 178 13.65 -3.48 36.13
C SER A 178 12.48 -3.55 37.10
N VAL A 179 11.51 -4.41 36.82
CA VAL A 179 10.37 -4.70 37.71
C VAL A 179 10.37 -6.17 38.09
N THR A 180 10.37 -6.44 39.39
CA THR A 180 10.12 -7.77 39.95
C THR A 180 8.77 -7.76 40.66
N MET A 181 7.88 -8.66 40.27
CA MET A 181 6.63 -8.94 40.97
C MET A 181 6.46 -10.44 41.18
N THR A 182 5.55 -10.78 42.07
CA THR A 182 5.21 -12.11 42.52
C THR A 182 3.95 -12.63 41.83
N ASP A 183 3.70 -13.94 41.90
CA ASP A 183 2.54 -14.58 41.25
C ASP A 183 1.19 -14.22 41.93
N SER A 184 1.21 -13.40 42.99
CA SER A 184 0.03 -12.87 43.68
C SER A 184 -0.71 -11.80 42.88
N VAL A 185 -0.02 -11.09 41.98
CA VAL A 185 -0.61 -10.01 41.18
C VAL A 185 -1.56 -10.61 40.15
N ALA A 186 -2.86 -10.44 40.34
CA ALA A 186 -3.89 -10.98 39.45
C ALA A 186 -4.29 -9.98 38.35
N GLU A 187 -4.05 -8.68 38.55
CA GLU A 187 -4.46 -7.62 37.63
C GLU A 187 -3.39 -6.53 37.47
N ILE A 188 -3.09 -6.18 36.21
CA ILE A 188 -2.26 -5.03 35.84
C ILE A 188 -3.14 -4.07 35.04
N GLY A 189 -3.38 -2.88 35.59
CA GLY A 189 -4.25 -1.88 35.01
C GLY A 189 -3.73 -1.31 33.69
N LYS A 190 -4.64 -0.69 32.92
CA LYS A 190 -4.32 -0.07 31.64
C LYS A 190 -3.15 0.90 31.76
N SER A 191 -2.25 0.86 30.79
CA SER A 191 -1.08 1.74 30.71
C SER A 191 -0.21 1.78 31.97
N ALA A 192 -0.26 0.74 32.82
CA ALA A 192 0.44 0.71 34.10
C ALA A 192 1.93 1.03 33.96
N PHE A 193 2.62 0.53 32.94
CA PHE A 193 4.05 0.77 32.70
C PHE A 193 4.31 1.56 31.40
N SER A 194 3.29 2.27 30.87
CA SER A 194 3.46 2.99 29.62
C SER A 194 4.47 4.13 29.75
N SER A 195 5.27 4.34 28.70
CA SER A 195 6.31 5.36 28.60
C SER A 195 7.43 5.20 29.63
N CYS A 196 7.63 3.98 30.12
CA CYS A 196 8.85 3.59 30.84
C CYS A 196 9.94 3.23 29.82
N TYR A 197 10.54 4.26 29.21
CA TYR A 197 11.49 4.13 28.09
C TYR A 197 12.70 3.25 28.39
N PHE A 198 13.12 3.19 29.66
CA PHE A 198 14.29 2.43 30.09
C PHE A 198 13.99 1.04 30.64
N LEU A 199 12.71 0.62 30.67
CA LEU A 199 12.32 -0.69 31.19
C LEU A 199 12.90 -1.78 30.28
N LYS A 200 13.87 -2.54 30.80
CA LYS A 200 14.55 -3.64 30.09
C LYS A 200 14.01 -4.99 30.47
N GLU A 201 13.72 -5.17 31.76
CA GLU A 201 13.39 -6.47 32.35
C GLU A 201 12.12 -6.36 33.18
N ILE A 202 11.17 -7.23 32.89
CA ILE A 202 9.98 -7.43 33.71
C ILE A 202 9.62 -8.91 33.72
N ARG A 203 9.41 -9.44 34.93
CA ARG A 203 8.77 -10.74 35.12
C ARG A 203 7.30 -10.50 35.39
N LEU A 204 6.43 -10.96 34.51
CA LEU A 204 4.98 -10.91 34.71
C LEU A 204 4.56 -11.98 35.73
N SER A 205 3.50 -11.70 36.48
CA SER A 205 2.88 -12.67 37.39
C SER A 205 2.20 -13.79 36.60
N GLU A 206 2.36 -15.04 37.02
CA GLU A 206 1.72 -16.19 36.38
C GLU A 206 0.19 -16.23 36.58
N SER A 207 -0.39 -15.34 37.40
CA SER A 207 -1.83 -15.29 37.68
C SER A 207 -2.62 -14.32 36.79
N ILE A 208 -1.96 -13.47 36.00
CA ILE A 208 -2.65 -12.48 35.16
C ILE A 208 -3.38 -13.15 34.00
N THR A 209 -4.62 -12.74 33.74
CA THR A 209 -5.40 -13.27 32.61
C THR A 209 -5.37 -12.37 31.38
N GLU A 210 -4.83 -11.17 31.51
CA GLU A 210 -4.80 -10.15 30.48
C GLU A 210 -3.57 -9.25 30.63
N ILE A 211 -2.97 -8.88 29.49
CA ILE A 211 -2.08 -7.73 29.41
C ILE A 211 -2.92 -6.56 28.91
N ALA A 212 -3.30 -5.65 29.82
CA ALA A 212 -4.29 -4.61 29.54
C ALA A 212 -3.80 -3.59 28.49
N ASP A 213 -4.74 -2.76 28.01
CA ASP A 213 -4.47 -1.73 27.00
C ASP A 213 -3.27 -0.84 27.38
N GLY A 214 -2.30 -0.73 26.48
CA GLY A 214 -1.15 0.15 26.62
C GLY A 214 -0.16 -0.21 27.73
N THR A 215 -0.28 -1.39 28.38
CA THR A 215 0.50 -1.74 29.58
C THR A 215 2.01 -1.43 29.44
N PHE A 216 2.63 -1.79 28.32
CA PHE A 216 4.05 -1.56 27.99
C PHE A 216 4.24 -0.63 26.79
N ARG A 217 3.26 0.21 26.48
CA ARG A 217 3.34 1.16 25.36
C ARG A 217 4.55 2.08 25.53
N GLN A 218 5.42 2.16 24.52
CA GLN A 218 6.66 2.94 24.49
C GLN A 218 7.72 2.52 25.51
N CYS A 219 7.74 1.25 25.90
CA CYS A 219 8.87 0.64 26.61
C CYS A 219 9.98 0.26 25.60
N GLU A 220 10.67 1.27 25.07
CA GLU A 220 11.63 1.11 23.96
C GLU A 220 12.92 0.37 24.31
N ALA A 221 13.18 0.08 25.59
CA ALA A 221 14.29 -0.77 26.03
C ALA A 221 13.88 -2.22 26.30
N LEU A 222 12.58 -2.56 26.23
CA LEU A 222 12.06 -3.88 26.56
C LEU A 222 12.29 -4.82 25.38
N ARG A 223 13.26 -5.73 25.52
CA ARG A 223 13.71 -6.65 24.45
C ARG A 223 13.07 -8.02 24.48
N SER A 224 12.62 -8.45 25.66
CA SER A 224 11.97 -9.74 25.85
C SER A 224 10.96 -9.65 26.98
N VAL A 225 9.85 -10.36 26.83
CA VAL A 225 8.85 -10.55 27.88
C VAL A 225 8.32 -11.96 27.78
N ALA A 226 8.33 -12.69 28.90
CA ALA A 226 7.63 -13.97 28.97
C ALA A 226 6.15 -13.67 29.21
N VAL A 227 5.29 -14.03 28.24
CA VAL A 227 3.83 -13.94 28.39
C VAL A 227 3.36 -15.19 29.13
N PRO A 228 2.76 -15.06 30.33
CA PRO A 228 2.27 -16.21 31.09
C PRO A 228 1.20 -17.01 30.33
N GLU A 229 1.15 -18.32 30.58
CA GLU A 229 0.17 -19.23 29.97
C GLU A 229 -1.27 -18.90 30.36
N SER A 230 -1.48 -18.22 31.49
CA SER A 230 -2.79 -17.76 31.98
C SER A 230 -3.37 -16.60 31.16
N VAL A 231 -2.56 -15.89 30.37
CA VAL A 231 -3.02 -14.76 29.55
C VAL A 231 -3.89 -15.25 28.40
N VAL A 232 -5.10 -14.72 28.33
CA VAL A 232 -6.08 -14.99 27.27
C VAL A 232 -6.16 -13.83 26.27
N ARG A 233 -5.81 -12.61 26.69
CA ARG A 233 -5.96 -11.40 25.87
C ARG A 233 -4.76 -10.46 25.99
N ILE A 234 -4.35 -9.92 24.83
CA ILE A 234 -3.42 -8.79 24.73
C ILE A 234 -4.22 -7.56 24.31
N GLY A 235 -4.26 -6.55 25.17
CA GLY A 235 -5.02 -5.33 24.97
C GLY A 235 -4.48 -4.43 23.86
N ALA A 236 -5.25 -3.42 23.52
CA ALA A 236 -4.89 -2.46 22.48
C ALA A 236 -3.62 -1.70 22.87
N CYS A 237 -2.69 -1.53 21.92
CA CYS A 237 -1.40 -0.89 22.12
C CYS A 237 -0.53 -1.48 23.26
N ALA A 238 -0.81 -2.69 23.76
CA ALA A 238 -0.14 -3.26 24.94
C ALA A 238 1.39 -3.21 24.88
N PHE A 239 1.98 -3.48 23.71
CA PHE A 239 3.41 -3.46 23.42
C PHE A 239 3.78 -2.48 22.30
N TYR A 240 2.94 -1.47 22.05
CA TYR A 240 3.17 -0.49 20.99
C TYR A 240 4.54 0.19 21.15
N GLN A 241 5.35 0.21 20.08
CA GLN A 241 6.69 0.83 20.07
C GLN A 241 7.60 0.28 21.19
N THR A 242 7.69 -1.04 21.31
CA THR A 242 8.70 -1.73 22.14
C THR A 242 9.87 -2.25 21.28
N ALA A 243 10.98 -2.63 21.92
CA ALA A 243 12.15 -3.21 21.24
C ALA A 243 12.19 -4.73 21.33
N LEU A 244 11.03 -5.38 21.43
CA LEU A 244 10.92 -6.83 21.47
C LEU A 244 11.59 -7.43 20.23
N THR A 245 12.48 -8.41 20.42
CA THR A 245 13.18 -9.08 19.31
C THR A 245 12.52 -10.40 18.94
N GLU A 246 12.06 -11.13 19.94
CA GLU A 246 11.32 -12.39 19.81
C GLU A 246 10.16 -12.39 20.78
N LEU A 247 9.08 -13.06 20.41
CA LEU A 247 7.89 -13.18 21.24
C LEU A 247 7.24 -14.54 21.07
N THR A 248 7.07 -15.23 22.20
CA THR A 248 6.22 -16.43 22.27
C THR A 248 4.95 -16.05 22.99
N LEU A 249 3.82 -16.12 22.30
CA LEU A 249 2.51 -15.92 22.89
C LEU A 249 2.10 -17.21 23.64
N GLY A 250 1.55 -17.06 24.84
CA GLY A 250 1.08 -18.19 25.65
C GLY A 250 0.02 -19.05 24.94
N ALA A 251 -0.13 -20.31 25.36
CA ALA A 251 -0.98 -21.30 24.70
C ALA A 251 -2.50 -21.05 24.86
N ASN A 252 -2.92 -20.04 25.62
CA ASN A 252 -4.34 -19.71 25.83
C ASN A 252 -4.76 -18.37 25.22
N ILE A 253 -3.89 -17.71 24.45
CA ILE A 253 -4.20 -16.43 23.80
C ILE A 253 -5.34 -16.63 22.79
N ALA A 254 -6.45 -15.91 23.02
CA ALA A 254 -7.63 -15.90 22.18
C ALA A 254 -7.74 -14.63 21.32
N GLU A 255 -7.19 -13.49 21.81
CA GLU A 255 -7.37 -12.18 21.18
C GLU A 255 -6.10 -11.32 21.25
N ILE A 256 -5.74 -10.71 20.11
CA ILE A 256 -4.70 -9.67 20.00
C ILE A 256 -5.37 -8.36 19.61
N GLY A 257 -5.31 -7.37 20.50
CA GLY A 257 -5.99 -6.09 20.37
C GLY A 257 -5.36 -5.12 19.37
N ASN A 258 -6.10 -4.06 19.06
CA ASN A 258 -5.71 -3.05 18.08
C ASN A 258 -4.31 -2.47 18.36
N SER A 259 -3.46 -2.46 17.34
CA SER A 259 -2.09 -1.90 17.43
C SER A 259 -1.23 -2.51 18.55
N ALA A 260 -1.57 -3.70 19.07
CA ALA A 260 -0.91 -4.31 20.23
C ALA A 260 0.62 -4.33 20.12
N PHE A 261 1.16 -4.65 18.95
CA PHE A 261 2.58 -4.72 18.63
C PHE A 261 3.00 -3.72 17.54
N CYS A 262 2.19 -2.71 17.23
CA CYS A 262 2.56 -1.79 16.16
C CYS A 262 3.84 -1.02 16.51
N PHE A 263 4.71 -0.81 15.51
CA PHE A 263 6.05 -0.24 15.65
C PHE A 263 7.02 -1.02 16.53
N CYS A 264 6.79 -2.33 16.77
CA CYS A 264 7.83 -3.21 17.32
C CYS A 264 8.89 -3.52 16.23
N ARG A 265 9.72 -2.52 15.91
CA ARG A 265 10.58 -2.53 14.72
C ARG A 265 11.68 -3.59 14.76
N GLU A 266 12.08 -4.02 15.95
CA GLU A 266 13.12 -5.04 16.16
C GLU A 266 12.54 -6.47 16.23
N LEU A 267 11.21 -6.64 16.17
CA LEU A 267 10.56 -7.94 16.30
C LEU A 267 10.81 -8.79 15.06
N GLU A 268 11.63 -9.83 15.19
CA GLU A 268 12.04 -10.71 14.09
C GLU A 268 11.11 -11.92 13.92
N SER A 269 10.62 -12.46 15.03
CA SER A 269 9.77 -13.65 15.05
C SER A 269 8.70 -13.60 16.12
N VAL A 270 7.49 -14.06 15.77
CA VAL A 270 6.38 -14.23 16.70
C VAL A 270 5.87 -15.66 16.59
N VAL A 271 5.93 -16.39 17.69
CA VAL A 271 5.30 -17.71 17.80
C VAL A 271 3.92 -17.51 18.39
N ILE A 272 2.90 -17.66 17.55
CA ILE A 272 1.50 -17.56 17.95
C ILE A 272 1.01 -18.95 18.40
N GLY A 273 0.93 -19.14 19.72
CA GLY A 273 0.30 -20.30 20.34
C GLY A 273 -1.21 -20.13 20.57
N GLY A 274 -1.89 -21.24 20.84
CA GLY A 274 -3.24 -21.26 21.41
C GLY A 274 -4.42 -21.14 20.45
N PRO A 275 -5.65 -21.11 20.98
CA PRO A 275 -6.88 -21.03 20.20
C PRO A 275 -7.16 -19.58 19.75
N LEU A 276 -6.17 -18.89 19.17
CA LEU A 276 -6.29 -17.50 18.73
C LEU A 276 -7.46 -17.37 17.75
N VAL A 277 -8.44 -16.52 18.09
CA VAL A 277 -9.67 -16.32 17.30
C VAL A 277 -9.58 -15.05 16.47
N SER A 278 -9.02 -13.97 17.03
CA SER A 278 -8.98 -12.66 16.36
C SER A 278 -7.67 -11.90 16.53
N ILE A 279 -7.25 -11.26 15.44
CA ILE A 279 -6.18 -10.27 15.38
C ILE A 279 -6.82 -8.95 14.94
N ASP A 280 -6.80 -7.94 15.79
CA ASP A 280 -7.41 -6.65 15.48
C ASP A 280 -6.58 -5.82 14.50
N ALA A 281 -7.17 -4.74 14.02
CA ALA A 281 -6.53 -3.83 13.07
C ALA A 281 -5.18 -3.34 13.61
N ASN A 282 -4.22 -3.15 12.71
CA ASN A 282 -2.88 -2.64 13.02
C ASN A 282 -2.05 -3.47 14.01
N ALA A 283 -2.49 -4.67 14.43
CA ALA A 283 -1.88 -5.43 15.51
C ALA A 283 -0.35 -5.55 15.43
N PHE A 284 0.20 -5.81 14.24
CA PHE A 284 1.64 -5.93 13.97
C PHE A 284 2.13 -4.89 12.94
N CYS A 285 1.45 -3.75 12.78
CA CYS A 285 1.88 -2.76 11.79
C CYS A 285 3.31 -2.25 12.04
N TYR A 286 4.07 -2.03 10.98
CA TYR A 286 5.44 -1.53 11.02
C TYR A 286 6.39 -2.38 11.90
N CYS A 287 6.14 -3.68 12.07
CA CYS A 287 7.12 -4.64 12.57
C CYS A 287 8.16 -4.91 11.48
N ALA A 288 9.03 -3.93 11.24
CA ALA A 288 9.88 -3.86 10.05
C ALA A 288 10.89 -5.02 9.92
N SER A 289 11.22 -5.70 11.02
CA SER A 289 12.15 -6.84 11.04
C SER A 289 11.46 -8.21 11.04
N LEU A 290 10.12 -8.27 11.09
CA LEU A 290 9.38 -9.53 11.14
C LEU A 290 9.58 -10.29 9.83
N LYS A 291 10.11 -11.52 9.91
CA LYS A 291 10.51 -12.31 8.72
C LYS A 291 9.41 -13.26 8.23
N GLU A 292 8.68 -13.85 9.15
CA GLU A 292 7.62 -14.81 8.85
C GLU A 292 6.44 -14.64 9.79
N ILE A 293 5.25 -15.02 9.31
CA ILE A 293 4.06 -15.14 10.13
C ILE A 293 3.31 -16.42 9.80
N SER A 294 3.01 -17.22 10.82
CA SER A 294 2.17 -18.41 10.71
C SER A 294 0.99 -18.29 11.65
N LEU A 295 -0.20 -18.11 11.08
CA LEU A 295 -1.43 -17.98 11.85
C LEU A 295 -2.03 -19.37 12.12
N PRO A 296 -2.46 -19.67 13.35
CA PRO A 296 -3.09 -20.94 13.66
C PRO A 296 -4.43 -21.08 12.95
N ASN A 297 -4.87 -22.32 12.74
CA ASN A 297 -6.11 -22.65 12.03
C ASN A 297 -7.38 -22.12 12.72
N THR A 298 -7.28 -21.67 13.98
CA THR A 298 -8.36 -21.10 14.77
C THR A 298 -8.66 -19.63 14.45
N VAL A 299 -7.76 -18.92 13.74
CA VAL A 299 -7.96 -17.49 13.45
C VAL A 299 -9.12 -17.32 12.48
N VAL A 300 -10.18 -16.67 12.94
CA VAL A 300 -11.40 -16.39 12.15
C VAL A 300 -11.35 -14.99 11.56
N SER A 301 -10.85 -14.01 12.33
CA SER A 301 -10.89 -12.59 11.99
C SER A 301 -9.51 -11.95 12.06
N ILE A 302 -9.16 -11.22 11.01
CA ILE A 302 -7.96 -10.38 10.93
C ILE A 302 -8.42 -8.98 10.56
N GLY A 303 -7.98 -7.97 11.31
CA GLY A 303 -8.32 -6.58 11.08
C GLY A 303 -7.49 -5.91 9.99
N ASP A 304 -7.97 -4.77 9.52
CA ASP A 304 -7.29 -3.94 8.52
C ASP A 304 -5.87 -3.55 8.97
N GLU A 305 -4.93 -3.51 8.02
CA GLU A 305 -3.54 -3.10 8.24
C GLU A 305 -2.75 -3.95 9.26
N ALA A 306 -3.24 -5.14 9.64
CA ALA A 306 -2.63 -5.94 10.72
C ALA A 306 -1.13 -6.24 10.53
N PHE A 307 -0.65 -6.44 9.30
CA PHE A 307 0.78 -6.63 8.97
C PHE A 307 1.31 -5.57 8.00
N SER A 308 0.65 -4.41 7.93
CA SER A 308 1.06 -3.29 7.07
C SER A 308 2.45 -2.80 7.47
N GLY A 309 3.34 -2.60 6.50
CA GLY A 309 4.69 -2.07 6.71
C GLY A 309 5.70 -3.06 7.30
N CYS A 310 5.38 -4.36 7.37
CA CYS A 310 6.35 -5.41 7.72
C CYS A 310 7.30 -5.64 6.55
N THR A 311 8.25 -4.72 6.35
CA THR A 311 9.08 -4.64 5.13
C THR A 311 10.01 -5.83 4.93
N SER A 312 10.35 -6.58 5.98
CA SER A 312 11.18 -7.78 5.93
C SER A 312 10.38 -9.08 5.93
N LEU A 313 9.05 -9.02 5.90
CA LEU A 313 8.20 -10.22 5.90
C LEU A 313 8.35 -10.95 4.56
N GLU A 314 8.94 -12.14 4.58
CA GLU A 314 9.23 -12.94 3.40
C GLU A 314 8.09 -13.90 3.04
N SER A 315 7.41 -14.44 4.06
CA SER A 315 6.30 -15.39 3.90
C SER A 315 5.19 -15.17 4.93
N ALA A 316 3.96 -15.53 4.54
CA ALA A 316 2.81 -15.51 5.43
C ALA A 316 1.93 -16.74 5.19
N SER A 317 1.58 -17.46 6.26
CA SER A 317 0.61 -18.56 6.24
C SER A 317 -0.64 -18.12 6.99
N LEU A 318 -1.77 -18.04 6.26
CA LEU A 318 -3.08 -17.73 6.82
C LEU A 318 -3.78 -19.03 7.24
N GLY A 319 -4.36 -19.05 8.43
CA GLY A 319 -5.04 -20.23 8.98
C GLY A 319 -6.28 -20.67 8.19
N GLU A 320 -6.69 -21.93 8.37
CA GLU A 320 -7.83 -22.54 7.67
C GLU A 320 -9.18 -21.81 7.86
N SER A 321 -9.38 -21.19 9.03
CA SER A 321 -10.65 -20.50 9.36
C SER A 321 -10.73 -19.05 8.84
N VAL A 322 -9.70 -18.55 8.16
CA VAL A 322 -9.68 -17.18 7.65
C VAL A 322 -10.69 -17.04 6.49
N THR A 323 -11.72 -16.23 6.70
CA THR A 323 -12.83 -16.04 5.74
C THR A 323 -12.64 -14.86 4.80
N ALA A 324 -11.77 -13.90 5.14
CA ALA A 324 -11.52 -12.70 4.36
C ALA A 324 -10.09 -12.20 4.57
N ILE A 325 -9.51 -11.64 3.51
CA ILE A 325 -8.27 -10.87 3.59
C ILE A 325 -8.68 -9.41 3.74
N PRO A 326 -8.41 -8.74 4.88
CA PRO A 326 -8.85 -7.38 5.15
C PRO A 326 -8.10 -6.33 4.31
N ASN A 327 -8.51 -5.06 4.42
CA ASN A 327 -7.85 -3.99 3.68
C ASN A 327 -6.42 -3.82 4.15
N LYS A 328 -5.50 -3.60 3.20
CA LYS A 328 -4.08 -3.30 3.46
C LYS A 328 -3.37 -4.32 4.37
N LEU A 329 -3.83 -5.58 4.43
CA LEU A 329 -3.28 -6.60 5.32
C LEU A 329 -1.75 -6.66 5.27
N PHE A 330 -1.18 -6.70 4.07
CA PHE A 330 0.25 -6.75 3.77
C PHE A 330 0.73 -5.51 3.00
N TYR A 331 0.10 -4.36 3.22
CA TYR A 331 0.48 -3.11 2.54
C TYR A 331 1.96 -2.80 2.80
N GLY A 332 2.75 -2.65 1.74
CA GLY A 332 4.17 -2.31 1.85
C GLY A 332 5.07 -3.44 2.39
N CYS A 333 4.62 -4.69 2.42
CA CYS A 333 5.45 -5.85 2.72
C CYS A 333 6.39 -6.17 1.55
N ARG A 334 7.43 -5.35 1.38
CA ARG A 334 8.29 -5.34 0.19
C ARG A 334 9.06 -6.64 -0.03
N ALA A 335 9.38 -7.38 1.03
CA ALA A 335 10.08 -8.66 0.95
C ALA A 335 9.15 -9.87 0.72
N LEU A 336 7.81 -9.69 0.74
CA LEU A 336 6.86 -10.80 0.72
C LEU A 336 6.91 -11.52 -0.63
N GLN A 337 7.27 -12.80 -0.61
CA GLN A 337 7.46 -13.61 -1.81
C GLN A 337 6.28 -14.52 -2.10
N SER A 338 5.60 -15.01 -1.06
CA SER A 338 4.45 -15.90 -1.16
C SER A 338 3.50 -15.71 0.02
N VAL A 339 2.22 -16.03 -0.22
CA VAL A 339 1.20 -16.15 0.82
C VAL A 339 0.48 -17.46 0.64
N GLU A 340 0.44 -18.25 1.70
CA GLU A 340 -0.28 -19.51 1.76
C GLU A 340 -1.68 -19.27 2.35
N PHE A 341 -2.70 -19.59 1.55
CA PHE A 341 -4.08 -19.59 2.00
C PHE A 341 -4.42 -20.98 2.54
N GLY A 342 -4.38 -21.17 3.86
CA GLY A 342 -4.87 -22.42 4.47
C GLY A 342 -6.38 -22.58 4.31
N GLY A 343 -7.11 -21.47 4.27
CA GLY A 343 -8.56 -21.42 4.14
C GLY A 343 -9.07 -21.16 2.72
N SER A 344 -10.37 -20.88 2.64
CA SER A 344 -11.07 -20.47 1.41
C SER A 344 -11.62 -19.05 1.59
N PRO A 345 -10.76 -18.00 1.55
CA PRO A 345 -11.20 -16.62 1.70
C PRO A 345 -12.24 -16.28 0.62
N VAL A 346 -13.25 -15.50 1.00
CA VAL A 346 -14.34 -15.07 0.13
C VAL A 346 -14.05 -13.70 -0.49
N SER A 347 -13.19 -12.90 0.15
CA SER A 347 -12.81 -11.57 -0.30
C SER A 347 -11.35 -11.23 -0.08
N VAL A 348 -10.83 -10.36 -0.96
CA VAL A 348 -9.55 -9.67 -0.82
C VAL A 348 -9.82 -8.18 -0.71
N GLY A 349 -9.39 -7.55 0.39
CA GLY A 349 -9.61 -6.14 0.69
C GLY A 349 -8.85 -5.20 -0.24
N ALA A 350 -9.19 -3.92 -0.18
CA ALA A 350 -8.49 -2.88 -0.93
C ALA A 350 -7.02 -2.79 -0.48
N GLU A 351 -6.11 -2.63 -1.44
CA GLU A 351 -4.68 -2.47 -1.19
C GLU A 351 -4.03 -3.60 -0.36
N ALA A 352 -4.68 -4.78 -0.25
CA ALA A 352 -4.25 -5.87 0.62
C ALA A 352 -2.79 -6.32 0.43
N PHE A 353 -2.29 -6.29 -0.81
CA PHE A 353 -0.91 -6.62 -1.19
C PHE A 353 -0.23 -5.44 -1.91
N TYR A 354 -0.68 -4.21 -1.65
CA TYR A 354 -0.12 -3.03 -2.30
C TYR A 354 1.38 -2.91 -2.00
N SER A 355 2.20 -2.71 -3.03
CA SER A 355 3.66 -2.57 -2.92
C SER A 355 4.37 -3.81 -2.31
N CYS A 356 3.79 -5.01 -2.45
CA CYS A 356 4.49 -6.28 -2.22
C CYS A 356 5.48 -6.55 -3.38
N ALA A 357 6.56 -5.77 -3.41
CA ALA A 357 7.47 -5.68 -4.55
C ALA A 357 8.21 -6.99 -4.89
N SER A 358 8.28 -7.95 -3.96
CA SER A 358 8.93 -9.25 -4.15
C SER A 358 7.97 -10.41 -4.44
N LEU A 359 6.65 -10.16 -4.46
CA LEU A 359 5.64 -11.19 -4.67
C LEU A 359 5.73 -11.68 -6.12
N LYS A 360 6.08 -12.96 -6.32
CA LYS A 360 6.35 -13.53 -7.65
C LYS A 360 5.11 -14.08 -8.33
N GLU A 361 4.24 -14.70 -7.55
CA GLU A 361 3.01 -15.31 -8.04
C GLU A 361 1.89 -15.13 -7.01
N ILE A 362 0.67 -15.08 -7.51
CA ILE A 362 -0.51 -15.16 -6.66
C ILE A 362 -1.57 -16.04 -7.30
N SER A 363 -2.09 -16.98 -6.53
CA SER A 363 -3.21 -17.83 -6.94
C SER A 363 -4.34 -17.67 -5.93
N LEU A 364 -5.34 -16.85 -6.29
CA LEU A 364 -6.52 -16.68 -5.45
C LEU A 364 -7.41 -17.93 -5.54
N PRO A 365 -7.88 -18.45 -4.39
CA PRO A 365 -8.82 -19.58 -4.38
C PRO A 365 -10.13 -19.24 -5.10
N ASN A 366 -10.77 -20.25 -5.69
CA ASN A 366 -12.05 -20.09 -6.39
C ASN A 366 -13.21 -19.61 -5.50
N SER A 367 -13.06 -19.67 -4.18
CA SER A 367 -14.00 -19.10 -3.21
C SER A 367 -14.02 -17.57 -3.22
N VAL A 368 -12.97 -16.91 -3.73
CA VAL A 368 -12.88 -15.45 -3.76
C VAL A 368 -13.88 -14.92 -4.79
N THR A 369 -14.81 -14.09 -4.32
CA THR A 369 -15.85 -13.45 -5.14
C THR A 369 -15.66 -11.94 -5.25
N THR A 370 -14.93 -11.35 -4.30
CA THR A 370 -14.71 -9.91 -4.22
C THR A 370 -13.22 -9.60 -4.13
N LEU A 371 -12.78 -8.68 -5.00
CA LEU A 371 -11.43 -8.10 -4.98
C LEU A 371 -11.56 -6.60 -4.71
N GLY A 372 -10.70 -6.06 -3.87
CA GLY A 372 -10.64 -4.64 -3.54
C GLY A 372 -9.84 -3.85 -4.56
N ASN A 373 -10.05 -2.53 -4.59
CA ASN A 373 -9.26 -1.62 -5.41
C ASN A 373 -7.77 -1.72 -5.05
N ALA A 374 -6.91 -1.62 -6.06
CA ALA A 374 -5.45 -1.59 -5.90
C ALA A 374 -4.86 -2.79 -5.12
N ALA A 375 -5.57 -3.92 -5.05
CA ALA A 375 -5.18 -5.05 -4.21
C ALA A 375 -3.75 -5.57 -4.45
N PHE A 376 -3.26 -5.54 -5.69
CA PHE A 376 -1.91 -5.95 -6.09
C PHE A 376 -1.14 -4.82 -6.81
N SER A 377 -1.50 -3.54 -6.59
CA SER A 377 -0.74 -2.45 -7.22
C SER A 377 0.71 -2.44 -6.75
N TYR A 378 1.64 -2.09 -7.64
CA TYR A 378 3.08 -2.00 -7.37
C TYR A 378 3.73 -3.32 -6.94
N CYS A 379 3.12 -4.48 -7.22
CA CYS A 379 3.78 -5.78 -7.14
C CYS A 379 4.72 -5.98 -8.34
N SER A 380 5.84 -5.25 -8.35
CA SER A 380 6.72 -5.14 -9.52
C SER A 380 7.42 -6.44 -9.93
N ALA A 381 7.58 -7.41 -9.02
CA ALA A 381 8.10 -8.75 -9.32
C ALA A 381 7.02 -9.79 -9.68
N LEU A 382 5.73 -9.44 -9.65
CA LEU A 382 4.65 -10.38 -9.92
C LEU A 382 4.70 -10.81 -11.38
N GLU A 383 4.98 -12.08 -11.65
CA GLU A 383 5.10 -12.64 -13.00
C GLU A 383 3.78 -13.22 -13.51
N SER A 384 2.96 -13.79 -12.61
CA SER A 384 1.67 -14.38 -12.95
C SER A 384 0.64 -14.23 -11.84
N ALA A 385 -0.62 -14.03 -12.22
CA ALA A 385 -1.74 -13.95 -11.29
C ALA A 385 -2.93 -14.81 -11.76
N SER A 386 -3.52 -15.59 -10.84
CA SER A 386 -4.81 -16.26 -11.03
C SER A 386 -5.84 -15.66 -10.09
N LEU A 387 -6.91 -15.08 -10.64
CA LEU A 387 -7.92 -14.34 -9.89
C LEU A 387 -9.02 -15.22 -9.30
N GLY A 388 -9.06 -16.51 -9.63
CA GLY A 388 -10.15 -17.41 -9.23
C GLY A 388 -11.44 -17.18 -10.03
N GLU A 389 -12.27 -18.22 -10.13
CA GLU A 389 -13.46 -18.20 -11.00
C GLU A 389 -14.62 -17.33 -10.47
N GLY A 390 -14.65 -17.00 -9.17
CA GLY A 390 -15.73 -16.22 -8.56
C GLY A 390 -15.67 -14.70 -8.80
N ILE A 391 -14.54 -14.18 -9.30
CA ILE A 391 -14.35 -12.75 -9.50
C ILE A 391 -15.09 -12.25 -10.74
N THR A 392 -16.15 -11.46 -10.53
CA THR A 392 -16.99 -10.92 -11.61
C THR A 392 -16.57 -9.53 -12.11
N VAL A 393 -15.68 -8.85 -11.39
CA VAL A 393 -15.17 -7.52 -11.74
C VAL A 393 -13.70 -7.46 -11.34
N VAL A 394 -12.82 -7.03 -12.26
CA VAL A 394 -11.44 -6.64 -11.93
C VAL A 394 -11.45 -5.17 -11.52
N PRO A 395 -11.23 -4.83 -10.23
CA PRO A 395 -11.39 -3.48 -9.71
C PRO A 395 -10.35 -2.47 -10.19
N LYS A 396 -10.55 -1.21 -9.81
CA LYS A 396 -9.66 -0.10 -10.14
C LYS A 396 -8.23 -0.40 -9.69
N ALA A 397 -7.26 -0.17 -10.56
CA ALA A 397 -5.82 -0.27 -10.30
C ALA A 397 -5.33 -1.64 -9.77
N SER A 398 -6.10 -2.72 -9.89
CA SER A 398 -5.81 -4.01 -9.24
C SER A 398 -4.38 -4.51 -9.43
N PHE A 399 -3.81 -4.36 -10.63
CA PHE A 399 -2.44 -4.71 -11.01
C PHE A 399 -1.65 -3.51 -11.56
N TYR A 400 -2.01 -2.29 -11.15
CA TYR A 400 -1.29 -1.08 -11.56
C TYR A 400 0.21 -1.21 -11.30
N PHE A 401 1.04 -0.93 -12.29
CA PHE A 401 2.51 -0.98 -12.18
C PHE A 401 3.08 -2.37 -11.84
N CYS A 402 2.39 -3.47 -12.19
CA CYS A 402 2.96 -4.82 -12.13
C CYS A 402 3.89 -5.06 -13.33
N THR A 403 5.06 -4.43 -13.32
CA THR A 403 5.95 -4.33 -14.50
C THR A 403 6.47 -5.67 -15.02
N SER A 404 6.49 -6.71 -14.18
CA SER A 404 6.93 -8.07 -14.54
C SER A 404 5.80 -9.03 -14.90
N LEU A 405 4.54 -8.59 -14.81
CA LEU A 405 3.37 -9.46 -15.02
C LEU A 405 3.31 -9.88 -16.49
N LYS A 406 3.51 -11.17 -16.77
CA LYS A 406 3.52 -11.74 -18.11
C LYS A 406 2.15 -12.26 -18.54
N SER A 407 1.41 -12.80 -17.58
CA SER A 407 0.08 -13.38 -17.80
C SER A 407 -0.84 -13.19 -16.60
N VAL A 408 -2.14 -13.09 -16.88
CA VAL A 408 -3.18 -13.06 -15.86
C VAL A 408 -4.34 -13.95 -16.30
N SER A 409 -4.79 -14.82 -15.40
CA SER A 409 -6.00 -15.62 -15.59
C SER A 409 -7.17 -14.89 -14.94
N ILE A 410 -8.03 -14.31 -15.78
CA ILE A 410 -9.26 -13.63 -15.38
C ILE A 410 -10.41 -14.65 -15.45
N SER A 411 -11.33 -14.60 -14.48
CA SER A 411 -12.55 -15.44 -14.49
C SER A 411 -13.32 -15.29 -15.79
N LYS A 412 -13.83 -16.40 -16.31
CA LYS A 412 -14.71 -16.41 -17.50
C LYS A 412 -16.03 -15.66 -17.28
N SER A 413 -16.42 -15.48 -16.02
CA SER A 413 -17.63 -14.75 -15.63
C SER A 413 -17.41 -13.25 -15.40
N ALA A 414 -16.17 -12.76 -15.52
CA ALA A 414 -15.88 -11.35 -15.31
C ALA A 414 -16.58 -10.48 -16.36
N SER A 415 -17.32 -9.50 -15.87
CA SER A 415 -18.17 -8.59 -16.64
C SER A 415 -17.52 -7.22 -16.87
N ALA A 416 -16.52 -6.85 -16.06
CA ALA A 416 -15.85 -5.57 -16.18
C ALA A 416 -14.38 -5.63 -15.75
N ILE A 417 -13.54 -4.92 -16.50
CA ILE A 417 -12.16 -4.58 -16.13
C ILE A 417 -12.12 -3.08 -15.92
N LYS A 418 -11.93 -2.63 -14.68
CA LYS A 418 -12.11 -1.23 -14.30
C LYS A 418 -10.86 -0.37 -14.58
N GLU A 419 -10.99 0.91 -14.24
CA GLU A 419 -9.97 1.94 -14.46
C GLU A 419 -8.56 1.49 -14.03
N SER A 420 -7.59 1.62 -14.93
CA SER A 420 -6.17 1.33 -14.68
C SER A 420 -5.87 -0.08 -14.16
N ALA A 421 -6.77 -1.06 -14.32
CA ALA A 421 -6.64 -2.39 -13.74
C ALA A 421 -5.30 -3.08 -14.05
N PHE A 422 -4.76 -2.93 -15.26
CA PHE A 422 -3.48 -3.45 -15.73
C PHE A 422 -2.56 -2.36 -16.29
N GLU A 423 -2.79 -1.10 -15.91
CA GLU A 423 -1.95 0.00 -16.40
C GLU A 423 -0.48 -0.21 -16.01
N ARG A 424 0.43 0.02 -16.96
CA ARG A 424 1.89 -0.17 -16.83
C ARG A 424 2.31 -1.61 -16.50
N CYS A 425 1.50 -2.62 -16.84
CA CYS A 425 1.94 -4.01 -16.90
C CYS A 425 2.81 -4.24 -18.15
N SER A 426 4.00 -3.64 -18.17
CA SER A 426 4.84 -3.55 -19.36
C SER A 426 5.32 -4.90 -19.92
N ALA A 427 5.33 -5.95 -19.10
CA ALA A 427 5.71 -7.31 -19.51
C ALA A 427 4.52 -8.17 -19.98
N LEU A 428 3.29 -7.68 -19.90
CA LEU A 428 2.08 -8.46 -20.17
C LEU A 428 2.00 -8.80 -21.65
N GLU A 429 2.10 -10.08 -22.00
CA GLU A 429 2.20 -10.53 -23.39
C GLU A 429 0.81 -10.82 -23.98
N SER A 430 -0.08 -11.41 -23.18
CA SER A 430 -1.43 -11.79 -23.58
C SER A 430 -2.43 -11.73 -22.42
N VAL A 431 -3.67 -11.39 -22.73
CA VAL A 431 -4.79 -11.47 -21.79
C VAL A 431 -5.97 -12.12 -22.50
N GLU A 432 -6.50 -13.21 -21.94
CA GLU A 432 -7.76 -13.79 -22.40
C GLU A 432 -8.91 -12.99 -21.79
N LEU A 433 -9.54 -12.15 -22.61
CA LEU A 433 -10.71 -11.39 -22.19
C LEU A 433 -11.95 -12.30 -22.10
N PRO A 434 -12.74 -12.21 -21.02
CA PRO A 434 -13.88 -13.10 -20.80
C PRO A 434 -15.03 -12.81 -21.78
N LEU A 435 -15.72 -13.85 -22.26
CA LEU A 435 -16.82 -13.69 -23.24
C LEU A 435 -18.02 -12.89 -22.71
N CYS A 436 -18.18 -12.79 -21.39
CA CYS A 436 -19.24 -12.00 -20.77
C CYS A 436 -18.85 -10.53 -20.50
N LEU A 437 -17.67 -10.09 -20.97
CA LEU A 437 -17.16 -8.74 -20.73
C LEU A 437 -18.09 -7.68 -21.32
N LYS A 438 -18.43 -6.69 -20.50
CA LYS A 438 -19.23 -5.52 -20.85
C LYS A 438 -18.42 -4.24 -20.90
N GLU A 439 -17.38 -4.15 -20.08
CA GLU A 439 -16.65 -2.90 -19.85
C GLU A 439 -15.14 -3.12 -19.79
N ILE A 440 -14.41 -2.36 -20.59
CA ILE A 440 -12.97 -2.11 -20.45
C ILE A 440 -12.81 -0.65 -20.04
N GLY A 441 -12.36 -0.41 -18.81
CA GLY A 441 -12.31 0.91 -18.21
C GLY A 441 -11.21 1.83 -18.76
N THR A 442 -11.25 3.08 -18.32
CA THR A 442 -10.22 4.09 -18.63
C THR A 442 -8.83 3.59 -18.26
N ARG A 443 -7.86 3.69 -19.18
CA ARG A 443 -6.46 3.24 -19.00
C ARG A 443 -6.29 1.77 -18.58
N ALA A 444 -7.31 0.92 -18.74
CA ALA A 444 -7.30 -0.46 -18.23
C ALA A 444 -6.05 -1.27 -18.62
N PHE A 445 -5.54 -1.08 -19.83
CA PHE A 445 -4.33 -1.72 -20.37
C PHE A 445 -3.32 -0.67 -20.91
N ALA A 446 -3.37 0.57 -20.41
CA ALA A 446 -2.43 1.60 -20.86
C ALA A 446 -0.98 1.22 -20.50
N ASP A 447 -0.03 1.52 -21.39
CA ASP A 447 1.40 1.16 -21.28
C ASP A 447 1.68 -0.35 -21.13
N CYS A 448 0.77 -1.22 -21.59
CA CYS A 448 1.04 -2.67 -21.73
C CYS A 448 1.89 -2.94 -22.98
N LYS A 449 3.17 -2.52 -22.93
CA LYS A 449 4.05 -2.44 -24.10
C LYS A 449 4.28 -3.74 -24.85
N LYS A 450 4.22 -4.89 -24.16
CA LYS A 450 4.36 -6.22 -24.76
C LYS A 450 3.05 -6.90 -25.15
N LEU A 451 1.90 -6.27 -24.90
CA LEU A 451 0.60 -6.87 -25.20
C LEU A 451 0.42 -6.97 -26.71
N SER A 452 0.56 -8.18 -27.26
CA SER A 452 0.55 -8.38 -28.72
C SER A 452 -0.84 -8.63 -29.28
N GLY A 453 -1.80 -9.02 -28.44
CA GLY A 453 -3.17 -9.29 -28.86
C GLY A 453 -4.16 -9.12 -27.72
N ALA A 454 -5.26 -8.43 -28.02
CA ALA A 454 -6.42 -8.32 -27.15
C ALA A 454 -7.67 -8.49 -28.03
N VAL A 455 -8.20 -9.72 -28.07
CA VAL A 455 -9.46 -9.99 -28.78
C VAL A 455 -10.59 -9.43 -27.92
N ILE A 456 -11.20 -8.33 -28.37
CA ILE A 456 -12.32 -7.71 -27.67
C ILE A 456 -13.57 -8.57 -27.96
N PRO A 457 -14.19 -9.18 -26.95
CA PRO A 457 -15.30 -10.10 -27.16
C PRO A 457 -16.57 -9.36 -27.58
N GLU A 458 -17.34 -10.00 -28.46
CA GLU A 458 -18.71 -9.57 -28.78
C GLU A 458 -19.56 -9.50 -27.51
N GLY A 459 -20.32 -8.42 -27.36
CA GLY A 459 -21.05 -8.10 -26.15
C GLY A 459 -20.37 -7.04 -25.27
N THR A 460 -19.11 -6.68 -25.54
CA THR A 460 -18.45 -5.51 -24.94
C THR A 460 -19.15 -4.24 -25.38
N GLU A 461 -19.62 -3.42 -24.42
CA GLU A 461 -20.42 -2.22 -24.68
C GLU A 461 -19.60 -0.93 -24.55
N LEU A 462 -18.58 -0.94 -23.67
CA LEU A 462 -17.76 0.22 -23.34
C LEU A 462 -16.26 -0.11 -23.42
N ILE A 463 -15.52 0.74 -24.15
CA ILE A 463 -14.06 0.85 -24.10
C ILE A 463 -13.73 2.27 -23.64
N GLY A 464 -13.05 2.41 -22.51
CA GLY A 464 -12.79 3.68 -21.84
C GLY A 464 -11.70 4.53 -22.49
N ASN A 465 -11.52 5.73 -21.94
CA ASN A 465 -10.48 6.64 -22.42
C ASN A 465 -9.09 6.03 -22.25
N SER A 466 -8.24 6.13 -23.26
CA SER A 466 -6.87 5.60 -23.21
C SER A 466 -6.76 4.12 -22.82
N ALA A 467 -7.81 3.30 -23.01
CA ALA A 467 -7.88 1.93 -22.53
C ALA A 467 -6.67 1.07 -22.95
N PHE A 468 -6.15 1.27 -24.16
CA PHE A 468 -4.98 0.60 -24.73
C PHE A 468 -3.96 1.62 -25.25
N TRP A 469 -3.80 2.75 -24.55
CA TRP A 469 -2.81 3.77 -24.92
C TRP A 469 -1.39 3.24 -24.71
N GLY A 470 -0.48 3.43 -25.67
CA GLY A 470 0.93 3.04 -25.50
C GLY A 470 1.17 1.52 -25.56
N CYS A 471 0.29 0.75 -26.20
CA CYS A 471 0.47 -0.68 -26.40
C CYS A 471 1.35 -0.94 -27.64
N ASP A 472 2.66 -0.77 -27.48
CA ASP A 472 3.66 -0.80 -28.58
C ASP A 472 3.65 -2.08 -29.41
N SER A 473 3.26 -3.22 -28.82
CA SER A 473 3.24 -4.53 -29.48
C SER A 473 1.86 -4.93 -30.03
N LEU A 474 0.80 -4.16 -29.77
CA LEU A 474 -0.56 -4.49 -30.22
C LEU A 474 -0.70 -4.16 -31.71
N THR A 475 -0.58 -5.16 -32.57
CA THR A 475 -0.51 -4.94 -34.04
C THR A 475 -1.87 -4.90 -34.73
N HIS A 476 -2.90 -5.49 -34.13
CA HIS A 476 -4.22 -5.58 -34.73
C HIS A 476 -5.30 -5.36 -33.68
N ILE A 477 -6.36 -4.66 -34.06
CA ILE A 477 -7.52 -4.49 -33.20
C ILE A 477 -8.83 -4.60 -33.98
N GLU A 478 -9.76 -5.38 -33.45
CA GLU A 478 -11.14 -5.44 -33.93
C GLU A 478 -12.04 -4.91 -32.82
N ILE A 479 -12.74 -3.81 -33.11
CA ILE A 479 -13.74 -3.23 -32.20
C ILE A 479 -15.11 -3.81 -32.60
N PRO A 480 -15.75 -4.65 -31.77
CA PRO A 480 -16.96 -5.35 -32.15
C PRO A 480 -18.18 -4.45 -32.34
N ASP A 481 -19.21 -4.97 -33.02
CA ASP A 481 -20.46 -4.25 -33.29
C ASP A 481 -21.21 -3.85 -32.01
N SER A 482 -20.98 -4.59 -30.91
CA SER A 482 -21.58 -4.32 -29.61
C SER A 482 -21.07 -3.05 -28.93
N VAL A 483 -19.91 -2.50 -29.33
CA VAL A 483 -19.32 -1.33 -28.68
C VAL A 483 -20.12 -0.09 -29.05
N THR A 484 -20.74 0.54 -28.04
CA THR A 484 -21.54 1.78 -28.22
C THR A 484 -20.85 3.00 -27.64
N THR A 485 -19.94 2.79 -26.68
CA THR A 485 -19.14 3.85 -26.05
C THR A 485 -17.65 3.54 -26.26
N LEU A 486 -16.99 4.36 -27.07
CA LEU A 486 -15.56 4.27 -27.35
C LEU A 486 -14.88 5.57 -26.89
N GLY A 487 -13.95 5.46 -25.96
CA GLY A 487 -13.30 6.59 -25.31
C GLY A 487 -12.24 7.28 -26.16
N ASN A 488 -11.92 8.51 -25.79
CA ASN A 488 -10.86 9.30 -26.41
C ASN A 488 -9.50 8.64 -26.18
N TYR A 489 -8.60 8.76 -27.15
CA TYR A 489 -7.23 8.21 -27.08
C TYR A 489 -7.16 6.69 -26.84
N ALA A 490 -8.26 5.93 -26.99
CA ALA A 490 -8.35 4.54 -26.55
C ALA A 490 -7.22 3.66 -27.10
N PHE A 491 -6.71 3.95 -28.30
CA PHE A 491 -5.62 3.22 -28.94
C PHE A 491 -4.47 4.12 -29.37
N ALA A 492 -4.38 5.34 -28.85
CA ALA A 492 -3.32 6.27 -29.25
C ALA A 492 -1.93 5.77 -28.83
N SER A 493 -0.93 6.12 -29.65
CA SER A 493 0.48 5.76 -29.45
C SER A 493 0.73 4.26 -29.37
N SER A 494 -0.10 3.44 -30.03
CA SER A 494 0.03 1.98 -30.02
C SER A 494 0.61 1.43 -31.33
N GLY A 495 1.11 0.20 -31.30
CA GLY A 495 1.76 -0.48 -32.43
C GLY A 495 0.82 -0.97 -33.54
N ILE A 496 -0.41 -0.46 -33.60
CA ILE A 496 -1.48 -1.00 -34.44
C ILE A 496 -1.12 -0.77 -35.91
N VAL A 497 -1.21 -1.85 -36.69
CA VAL A 497 -1.00 -1.89 -38.14
C VAL A 497 -2.33 -1.85 -38.87
N THR A 498 -3.32 -2.60 -38.39
CA THR A 498 -4.67 -2.63 -38.97
C THR A 498 -5.73 -2.56 -37.89
N ALA A 499 -6.82 -1.83 -38.16
CA ALA A 499 -7.94 -1.69 -37.24
C ALA A 499 -9.29 -1.83 -37.96
N SER A 500 -10.26 -2.46 -37.30
CA SER A 500 -11.67 -2.42 -37.70
C SER A 500 -12.53 -1.80 -36.60
N VAL A 501 -13.48 -0.95 -36.99
CA VAL A 501 -14.41 -0.26 -36.09
C VAL A 501 -15.83 -0.71 -36.40
N GLY A 502 -16.44 -1.43 -35.45
CA GLY A 502 -17.80 -1.96 -35.55
C GLY A 502 -18.89 -0.89 -35.67
N SER A 503 -20.05 -1.32 -36.17
CA SER A 503 -21.20 -0.49 -36.54
C SER A 503 -21.94 0.11 -35.33
N GLY A 504 -21.67 -0.36 -34.12
CA GLY A 504 -22.13 0.24 -32.86
C GLY A 504 -21.49 1.61 -32.57
N VAL A 505 -20.29 1.85 -33.10
CA VAL A 505 -19.55 3.10 -32.89
C VAL A 505 -20.08 4.19 -33.82
N LEU A 506 -21.06 4.96 -33.34
CA LEU A 506 -21.68 6.04 -34.09
C LEU A 506 -20.77 7.27 -34.27
N TYR A 507 -19.83 7.49 -33.36
CA TYR A 507 -18.92 8.62 -33.39
C TYR A 507 -17.51 8.13 -33.12
N ILE A 508 -16.61 8.30 -34.10
CA ILE A 508 -15.18 8.02 -33.86
C ILE A 508 -14.67 9.10 -32.90
N PRO A 509 -14.15 8.74 -31.71
CA PRO A 509 -13.79 9.71 -30.69
C PRO A 509 -12.51 10.48 -31.02
N GLN A 510 -12.22 11.48 -30.18
CA GLN A 510 -11.02 12.29 -30.32
C GLN A 510 -9.76 11.41 -30.18
N SER A 511 -8.82 11.61 -31.10
CA SER A 511 -7.49 11.02 -31.06
C SER A 511 -7.46 9.50 -30.91
N LEU A 512 -8.48 8.80 -31.41
CA LEU A 512 -8.63 7.35 -31.26
C LEU A 512 -7.34 6.57 -31.55
N PHE A 513 -6.71 6.84 -32.69
CA PHE A 513 -5.49 6.22 -33.18
C PHE A 513 -4.34 7.22 -33.30
N LYS A 514 -4.38 8.33 -32.56
CA LYS A 514 -3.32 9.35 -32.64
C LYS A 514 -1.93 8.73 -32.43
N ASP A 515 -0.97 9.09 -33.26
CA ASP A 515 0.42 8.61 -33.22
C ASP A 515 0.56 7.07 -33.33
N CYS A 516 -0.40 6.38 -33.94
CA CYS A 516 -0.23 4.99 -34.36
C CYS A 516 0.65 4.94 -35.62
N LEU A 517 1.96 5.06 -35.42
CA LEU A 517 2.93 5.25 -36.51
C LEU A 517 2.97 4.09 -37.53
N SER A 518 2.56 2.90 -37.11
CA SER A 518 2.54 1.68 -37.94
C SER A 518 1.19 1.45 -38.65
N LEU A 519 0.17 2.27 -38.39
CA LEU A 519 -1.18 2.03 -38.88
C LEU A 519 -1.25 2.25 -40.39
N THR A 520 -1.59 1.21 -41.16
CA THR A 520 -1.68 1.26 -42.62
C THR A 520 -3.10 1.28 -43.14
N GLN A 521 -4.04 0.63 -42.43
CA GLN A 521 -5.42 0.48 -42.88
C GLN A 521 -6.41 0.55 -41.72
N VAL A 522 -7.52 1.26 -41.96
CA VAL A 522 -8.66 1.30 -41.04
C VAL A 522 -9.96 1.04 -41.78
N GLU A 523 -10.73 0.08 -41.28
CA GLU A 523 -12.07 -0.21 -41.76
C GLU A 523 -13.10 0.32 -40.77
N ILE A 524 -13.98 1.22 -41.21
CA ILE A 524 -15.06 1.76 -40.39
C ILE A 524 -16.38 1.22 -40.93
N ALA A 525 -17.13 0.52 -40.09
CA ALA A 525 -18.40 -0.09 -40.48
C ALA A 525 -19.45 0.97 -40.82
N ASN A 526 -20.37 0.60 -41.71
CA ASN A 526 -21.47 1.45 -42.14
C ASN A 526 -22.41 1.74 -40.97
N ARG A 527 -22.24 2.90 -40.33
CA ARG A 527 -23.17 3.61 -39.42
C ARG A 527 -22.52 4.80 -38.70
N SER A 528 -21.19 4.90 -38.71
CA SER A 528 -20.49 6.05 -38.12
C SER A 528 -20.90 7.37 -38.77
N ILE A 529 -21.15 8.37 -37.94
CA ILE A 529 -21.74 9.68 -38.28
C ILE A 529 -20.65 10.75 -38.36
N SER A 530 -19.59 10.67 -37.56
CA SER A 530 -18.49 11.63 -37.57
C SER A 530 -17.14 10.99 -37.28
N ILE A 531 -16.10 11.64 -37.81
CA ILE A 531 -14.70 11.39 -37.45
C ILE A 531 -14.24 12.48 -36.49
N GLY A 532 -13.85 12.10 -35.27
CA GLY A 532 -13.45 13.03 -34.21
C GLY A 532 -12.16 13.78 -34.47
N HIS A 533 -11.90 14.79 -33.64
CA HIS A 533 -10.70 15.62 -33.71
C HIS A 533 -9.44 14.76 -33.55
N GLY A 534 -8.46 14.92 -34.44
CA GLY A 534 -7.19 14.23 -34.39
C GLY A 534 -7.27 12.70 -34.44
N ALA A 535 -8.39 12.11 -34.89
CA ALA A 535 -8.66 10.67 -34.80
C ALA A 535 -7.51 9.79 -35.34
N PHE A 536 -6.85 10.24 -36.40
CA PHE A 536 -5.69 9.61 -37.05
C PHE A 536 -4.49 10.56 -37.12
N TRP A 537 -4.41 11.55 -36.23
CA TRP A 537 -3.30 12.51 -36.23
C TRP A 537 -1.97 11.76 -35.99
N GLY A 538 -1.00 11.93 -36.89
CA GLY A 538 0.33 11.37 -36.76
C GLY A 538 0.46 9.93 -37.28
N CYS A 539 -0.61 9.36 -37.85
CA CYS A 539 -0.59 8.04 -38.49
C CYS A 539 0.18 8.09 -39.83
N SER A 540 1.50 8.28 -39.74
CA SER A 540 2.36 8.55 -40.90
C SER A 540 2.42 7.41 -41.93
N SER A 541 2.09 6.18 -41.54
CA SER A 541 2.03 5.00 -42.42
C SER A 541 0.64 4.73 -43.01
N LEU A 542 -0.36 5.57 -42.74
CA LEU A 542 -1.75 5.30 -43.12
C LEU A 542 -1.95 5.45 -44.63
N ILE A 543 -2.32 4.36 -45.28
CA ILE A 543 -2.50 4.29 -46.75
C ILE A 543 -3.97 4.37 -47.11
N SER A 544 -4.85 3.73 -46.34
CA SER A 544 -6.28 3.67 -46.65
C SER A 544 -7.15 3.74 -45.41
N VAL A 545 -8.24 4.51 -45.54
CA VAL A 545 -9.34 4.51 -44.57
C VAL A 545 -10.64 4.40 -45.34
N ASN A 546 -11.44 3.39 -45.01
CA ASN A 546 -12.78 3.26 -45.56
C ASN A 546 -13.74 4.13 -44.75
N ILE A 547 -14.11 5.31 -45.28
CA ILE A 547 -15.08 6.21 -44.64
C ILE A 547 -16.49 5.87 -45.14
N PRO A 548 -17.44 5.49 -44.26
CA PRO A 548 -18.77 5.08 -44.70
C PRO A 548 -19.62 6.28 -45.16
N GLU A 549 -20.59 6.01 -46.05
CA GLU A 549 -21.50 7.01 -46.64
C GLU A 549 -22.39 7.76 -45.62
N THR A 550 -22.42 7.27 -44.37
CA THR A 550 -23.12 7.88 -43.24
C THR A 550 -22.35 9.02 -42.58
N VAL A 551 -21.04 9.16 -42.83
CA VAL A 551 -20.24 10.21 -42.20
C VAL A 551 -20.62 11.58 -42.76
N THR A 552 -20.87 12.51 -41.84
CA THR A 552 -21.32 13.88 -42.14
C THR A 552 -20.31 14.95 -41.70
N VAL A 553 -19.37 14.61 -40.81
CA VAL A 553 -18.40 15.56 -40.26
C VAL A 553 -17.01 14.93 -40.15
N ILE A 554 -15.99 15.68 -40.55
CA ILE A 554 -14.57 15.37 -40.31
C ILE A 554 -13.98 16.44 -39.39
N GLY A 555 -13.51 16.01 -38.21
CA GLY A 555 -13.00 16.88 -37.16
C GLY A 555 -11.66 17.55 -37.46
N GLU A 556 -11.27 18.49 -36.60
CA GLU A 556 -10.00 19.22 -36.68
C GLU A 556 -8.83 18.24 -36.58
N ASP A 557 -7.78 18.43 -37.37
CA ASP A 557 -6.59 17.56 -37.40
C ASP A 557 -6.86 16.06 -37.66
N ALA A 558 -8.07 15.68 -38.10
CA ALA A 558 -8.51 14.28 -38.14
C ALA A 558 -7.52 13.32 -38.83
N PHE A 559 -6.87 13.77 -39.91
CA PHE A 559 -5.84 13.05 -40.66
C PHE A 559 -4.51 13.81 -40.69
N ARG A 560 -4.27 14.75 -39.77
CA ARG A 560 -3.04 15.54 -39.79
C ARG A 560 -1.80 14.63 -39.74
N GLY A 561 -0.81 14.86 -40.59
CA GLY A 561 0.43 14.09 -40.61
C GLY A 561 0.27 12.66 -41.14
N CYS A 562 -0.83 12.33 -41.83
CA CYS A 562 -0.99 11.06 -42.55
C CYS A 562 -0.15 11.08 -43.85
N ALA A 563 1.18 11.12 -43.70
CA ALA A 563 2.12 11.36 -44.79
C ALA A 563 2.10 10.29 -45.90
N ALA A 564 1.67 9.06 -45.61
CA ALA A 564 1.53 7.99 -46.59
C ALA A 564 0.19 7.96 -47.35
N LEU A 565 -0.79 8.79 -46.97
CA LEU A 565 -2.13 8.75 -47.52
C LEU A 565 -2.14 9.33 -48.95
N GLU A 566 -2.29 8.48 -49.96
CA GLU A 566 -2.24 8.92 -51.38
C GLU A 566 -3.60 9.36 -51.92
N SER A 567 -4.66 8.68 -51.48
CA SER A 567 -6.03 9.00 -51.86
C SER A 567 -7.00 8.65 -50.73
N LEU A 568 -8.11 9.36 -50.68
CA LEU A 568 -9.17 9.12 -49.72
C LEU A 568 -10.53 9.37 -50.37
N THR A 569 -11.48 8.47 -50.10
CA THR A 569 -12.86 8.62 -50.56
C THR A 569 -13.71 9.26 -49.47
N LEU A 570 -14.32 10.41 -49.80
CA LEU A 570 -15.20 11.18 -48.95
C LEU A 570 -16.67 10.94 -49.35
N PRO A 571 -17.58 10.77 -48.37
CA PRO A 571 -18.96 10.36 -48.63
C PRO A 571 -19.83 11.52 -49.13
N LYS A 572 -20.85 11.23 -49.94
CA LYS A 572 -21.69 12.28 -50.57
C LYS A 572 -22.52 13.09 -49.57
N ASN A 573 -22.76 12.53 -48.39
CA ASN A 573 -23.54 13.13 -47.32
C ASN A 573 -22.71 14.03 -46.39
N LEU A 574 -21.40 14.17 -46.64
CA LEU A 574 -20.52 15.06 -45.90
C LEU A 574 -21.10 16.48 -45.86
N LYS A 575 -21.03 17.12 -44.69
CA LYS A 575 -21.58 18.46 -44.41
C LYS A 575 -20.50 19.44 -44.00
N GLU A 576 -19.53 18.98 -43.22
CA GLU A 576 -18.53 19.86 -42.61
C GLU A 576 -17.13 19.22 -42.54
N ILE A 577 -16.10 20.03 -42.85
CA ILE A 577 -14.68 19.69 -42.69
C ILE A 577 -14.02 20.81 -41.87
N PHE A 578 -13.49 20.43 -40.71
CA PHE A 578 -12.85 21.33 -39.74
C PHE A 578 -11.41 21.74 -40.15
N PRO A 579 -10.79 22.72 -39.47
CA PRO A 579 -9.43 23.17 -39.77
C PRO A 579 -8.40 22.04 -39.71
N TYR A 580 -7.36 22.11 -40.54
CA TYR A 580 -6.22 21.18 -40.54
C TYR A 580 -6.56 19.69 -40.69
N ALA A 581 -7.80 19.36 -41.08
CA ALA A 581 -8.27 17.98 -41.20
C ALA A 581 -7.34 17.09 -42.03
N PHE A 582 -6.70 17.65 -43.06
CA PHE A 582 -5.73 16.97 -43.93
C PHE A 582 -4.36 17.66 -43.94
N ALA A 583 -3.98 18.36 -42.87
CA ALA A 583 -2.69 19.04 -42.84
C ALA A 583 -1.51 18.06 -42.82
N GLU A 584 -0.38 18.40 -43.43
CA GLU A 584 0.82 17.53 -43.47
C GLU A 584 0.54 16.14 -44.09
N CYS A 585 -0.45 16.07 -44.99
CA CYS A 585 -0.70 14.90 -45.84
C CYS A 585 0.14 15.01 -47.11
N ASP A 586 1.44 14.70 -46.99
CA ASP A 586 2.46 14.96 -48.02
C ASP A 586 2.23 14.22 -49.35
N LYS A 587 1.52 13.08 -49.33
CA LYS A 587 1.22 12.29 -50.53
C LYS A 587 -0.22 12.39 -51.01
N LEU A 588 -1.09 13.10 -50.29
CA LEU A 588 -2.51 13.16 -50.62
C LEU A 588 -2.74 14.10 -51.79
N ALA A 589 -2.55 13.59 -53.01
CA ALA A 589 -2.77 14.37 -54.23
C ALA A 589 -4.25 14.48 -54.56
N VAL A 590 -5.01 13.39 -54.38
CA VAL A 590 -6.39 13.28 -54.87
C VAL A 590 -7.37 12.89 -53.77
N LEU A 591 -8.43 13.68 -53.59
CA LEU A 591 -9.63 13.26 -52.86
C LEU A 591 -10.69 12.79 -53.84
N THR A 592 -11.27 11.61 -53.61
CA THR A 592 -12.47 11.18 -54.34
C THR A 592 -13.68 11.56 -53.51
N PHE A 593 -14.66 12.25 -54.09
CA PHE A 593 -15.91 12.59 -53.43
C PHE A 593 -17.06 11.86 -54.12
N SER A 594 -17.81 11.04 -53.37
CA SER A 594 -18.91 10.22 -53.92
C SER A 594 -20.10 11.04 -54.44
N GLY A 595 -20.14 12.36 -54.22
CA GLY A 595 -21.20 13.26 -54.68
C GLY A 595 -20.88 14.00 -55.99
N THR A 596 -21.71 15.00 -56.33
CA THR A 596 -21.49 15.90 -57.47
C THR A 596 -20.66 17.12 -57.07
N LYS A 597 -20.12 17.87 -58.04
CA LYS A 597 -19.43 19.14 -57.83
C LYS A 597 -20.30 20.15 -57.07
N ALA A 598 -21.56 20.27 -57.47
CA ALA A 598 -22.52 21.14 -56.76
C ALA A 598 -22.68 20.74 -55.29
N ARG A 599 -22.66 19.43 -55.00
CA ARG A 599 -22.71 18.95 -53.61
C ARG A 599 -21.41 19.25 -52.88
N TRP A 600 -20.26 19.06 -53.50
CA TRP A 600 -18.96 19.43 -52.93
C TRP A 600 -18.92 20.90 -52.55
N ASP A 601 -19.36 21.81 -53.43
CA ASP A 601 -19.37 23.26 -53.15
C ASP A 601 -20.31 23.66 -52.02
N SER A 602 -21.31 22.83 -51.70
CA SER A 602 -22.24 23.03 -50.58
C SER A 602 -21.68 22.61 -49.20
N ILE A 603 -20.54 21.92 -49.16
CA ILE A 603 -19.90 21.48 -47.90
C ILE A 603 -19.26 22.69 -47.22
N TYR A 604 -19.53 22.87 -45.93
CA TYR A 604 -18.84 23.88 -45.13
C TYR A 604 -17.41 23.43 -44.85
N ARG A 605 -16.44 24.15 -45.42
CA ARG A 605 -15.01 23.91 -45.20
C ARG A 605 -14.44 25.07 -44.43
N HIS A 606 -13.93 24.81 -43.23
CA HIS A 606 -13.25 25.83 -42.43
C HIS A 606 -11.95 26.28 -43.09
N ALA A 607 -11.45 27.46 -42.70
CA ALA A 607 -10.15 27.93 -43.14
C ALA A 607 -9.06 26.89 -42.81
N LYS A 608 -8.11 26.70 -43.73
CA LYS A 608 -6.96 25.80 -43.55
C LYS A 608 -7.31 24.29 -43.44
N TRP A 609 -8.48 23.86 -43.90
CA TRP A 609 -8.90 22.44 -43.87
C TRP A 609 -7.90 21.46 -44.55
N GLY A 610 -7.21 21.90 -45.62
CA GLY A 610 -6.14 21.16 -46.30
C GLY A 610 -4.81 21.90 -46.33
N PHE A 611 -4.52 22.69 -45.29
CA PHE A 611 -3.29 23.48 -45.18
C PHE A 611 -2.04 22.59 -45.23
N ASP A 612 -1.01 23.02 -45.96
CA ASP A 612 0.27 22.28 -46.07
C ASP A 612 0.08 20.79 -46.45
N SER A 613 -0.78 20.55 -47.44
CA SER A 613 -1.01 19.23 -48.03
C SER A 613 -0.69 19.24 -49.52
N SER A 614 -0.43 18.05 -50.08
CA SER A 614 -0.20 17.89 -51.52
C SER A 614 -1.49 17.87 -52.35
N LEU A 615 -2.65 18.16 -51.75
CA LEU A 615 -3.96 18.06 -52.38
C LEU A 615 -4.10 19.04 -53.54
N ASP A 616 -4.29 18.51 -54.75
CA ASP A 616 -4.45 19.28 -55.98
C ASP A 616 -5.84 19.11 -56.61
N THR A 617 -6.48 17.96 -56.40
CA THR A 617 -7.68 17.57 -57.15
C THR A 617 -8.72 16.91 -56.24
N VAL A 618 -9.97 17.32 -56.40
CA VAL A 618 -11.14 16.59 -55.88
C VAL A 618 -11.93 16.00 -57.06
N ARG A 619 -11.98 14.67 -57.14
CA ARG A 619 -12.75 13.94 -58.16
C ARG A 619 -14.19 13.74 -57.70
N CYS A 620 -15.15 14.41 -58.36
CA CYS A 620 -16.57 14.21 -58.11
C CYS A 620 -17.19 13.29 -59.18
N SER A 621 -18.41 12.80 -58.93
CA SER A 621 -19.12 11.90 -59.87
C SER A 621 -19.46 12.53 -61.23
N ASP A 622 -19.50 13.87 -61.32
CA ASP A 622 -19.77 14.65 -62.53
C ASP A 622 -18.54 15.48 -63.00
N GLY A 623 -17.34 15.14 -62.50
CA GLY A 623 -16.03 15.64 -62.94
C GLY A 623 -15.18 16.28 -61.84
N ASP A 624 -13.98 16.73 -62.21
CA ASP A 624 -12.94 17.13 -61.25
C ASP A 624 -13.01 18.62 -60.88
N ILE A 625 -12.51 18.94 -59.67
CA ILE A 625 -12.33 20.29 -59.14
C ILE A 625 -10.86 20.46 -58.76
N GLU A 626 -10.20 21.50 -59.27
CA GLU A 626 -8.86 21.89 -58.83
C GLU A 626 -8.93 22.57 -57.46
N VAL A 627 -8.10 22.12 -56.53
CA VAL A 627 -7.97 22.70 -55.19
C VAL A 627 -6.69 23.52 -55.14
N LYS A 628 -6.83 24.81 -54.84
CA LYS A 628 -5.68 25.64 -54.46
C LYS A 628 -5.54 25.58 -52.95
N THR A 629 -4.76 24.63 -52.44
CA THR A 629 -4.38 24.64 -51.03
C THR A 629 -3.43 25.80 -50.78
N ASN A 630 -3.66 26.56 -49.70
CA ASN A 630 -2.68 27.52 -49.23
C ASN A 630 -1.52 26.70 -48.65
N ARG A 631 -0.46 26.55 -49.44
CA ARG A 631 0.86 26.12 -48.96
C ARG A 631 1.49 27.23 -48.13
#